data_AF-A0A2T2RWL6-F1
#
_entry.id   AF-A0A2T2RWL6-F1
#
_cell.length_a   1.000
_cell.length_b   1.000
_cell.length_c   1.000
_cell.angle_alpha   90.00
_cell.angle_beta   90.00
_cell.angle_gamma   90.00
#
_symmetry.space_group_name_H-M   'P 1'
#
loop_
_entity.id
_entity.type
_entity.pdbx_description
1 polymer ?
#
loop_
_entity_poly.entity_id
_entity_poly.type
_entity_poly.pdbx_seq_one_letter_code
_entity_poly.pdbx_strand_id
1 'polypeptide(L)'
;MVVTKNRLVFSATAAVVTTVAVTSAGVHLSQSQTVFRESPKEVVDEVWQIVNREYVDSTFNQVNWRAVRQEYLSRSYSDKQAAYKAIDQMLKKLDDPYTRFLEPKEFKSLQIDTSGELTGVGIKLAQDEETDKLTVVAPIQ
;
A
#
# COMPACT_ATOMS: atom_id res chain seq x y z
N MET A 1 -82.83 23.40 -15.82
CA MET A 1 -82.18 24.65 -15.38
C MET A 1 -80.75 24.27 -15.00
N VAL A 2 -79.75 24.40 -15.89
CA VAL A 2 -78.96 25.62 -16.20
C VAL A 2 -78.31 26.17 -14.92
N VAL A 3 -77.00 26.44 -14.76
CA VAL A 3 -75.75 26.35 -15.53
C VAL A 3 -74.62 26.60 -14.49
N THR A 4 -73.43 26.06 -14.78
CA THR A 4 -72.07 26.34 -14.28
C THR A 4 -71.76 27.72 -13.67
N LYS A 5 -70.87 27.77 -12.66
CA LYS A 5 -69.81 28.81 -12.59
C LYS A 5 -68.60 28.42 -11.71
N ASN A 6 -67.43 28.32 -12.33
CA ASN A 6 -66.10 28.24 -11.70
C ASN A 6 -65.77 29.52 -10.90
N ARG A 7 -65.02 29.39 -9.79
CA ARG A 7 -64.20 30.48 -9.23
C ARG A 7 -62.87 29.95 -8.65
N LEU A 8 -61.82 30.19 -9.45
CA LEU A 8 -60.47 30.66 -9.14
C LEU A 8 -59.77 30.28 -7.81
N VAL A 9 -58.62 29.64 -8.01
CA VAL A 9 -57.46 29.41 -7.14
C VAL A 9 -56.81 30.74 -6.72
N PHE A 10 -56.45 30.93 -5.45
CA PHE A 10 -55.39 31.87 -5.03
C PHE A 10 -54.80 31.52 -3.66
N SER A 11 -53.46 31.58 -3.60
CA SER A 11 -52.61 31.83 -2.42
C SER A 11 -52.45 30.69 -1.39
N ALA A 12 -51.29 30.34 -0.86
CA ALA A 12 -49.94 30.89 -0.94
C ALA A 12 -48.96 29.75 -0.64
N THR A 13 -47.92 29.57 -1.46
CA THR A 13 -46.80 28.70 -1.08
C THR A 13 -45.92 29.50 -0.13
N ALA A 14 -46.06 29.27 1.17
CA ALA A 14 -45.14 29.83 2.14
C ALA A 14 -43.78 29.12 1.98
N ALA A 15 -42.83 29.79 1.33
CA ALA A 15 -41.43 29.37 1.35
C ALA A 15 -40.89 29.58 2.77
N VAL A 16 -40.79 28.51 3.55
CA VAL A 16 -40.13 28.53 4.86
C VAL A 16 -38.62 28.60 4.59
N VAL A 17 -38.06 29.80 4.68
CA VAL A 17 -36.60 29.99 4.73
C VAL A 17 -36.17 29.64 6.15
N THR A 18 -35.73 28.40 6.37
CA THR A 18 -35.05 28.02 7.62
C THR A 18 -33.69 28.70 7.67
N THR A 19 -33.61 29.78 8.46
CA THR A 19 -32.35 30.41 8.86
C THR A 19 -31.61 29.46 9.79
N VAL A 20 -30.51 28.86 9.30
CA VAL A 20 -29.58 28.12 10.15
C VAL A 20 -28.83 29.13 11.00
N ALA A 21 -29.22 29.25 12.27
CA ALA A 21 -28.44 29.98 13.26
C ALA A 21 -27.13 29.22 13.51
N VAL A 22 -26.01 29.80 13.07
CA VAL A 22 -24.67 29.31 13.41
C VAL A 22 -24.40 29.68 14.87
N THR A 23 -24.82 28.81 15.78
CA THR A 23 -24.35 28.85 17.17
C THR A 23 -22.95 28.27 17.20
N SER A 24 -21.98 29.13 17.50
CA SER A 24 -20.57 28.85 17.76
C SER A 24 -20.36 28.05 19.06
N ALA A 25 -21.03 26.90 19.17
CA ALA A 25 -20.63 25.88 20.13
C ALA A 25 -19.49 25.10 19.49
N GLY A 26 -18.30 25.15 20.10
CA GLY A 26 -17.10 24.48 19.64
C GLY A 26 -17.36 23.00 19.38
N VAL A 27 -17.64 22.68 18.12
CA VAL A 27 -17.43 21.35 17.60
C VAL A 27 -15.92 21.22 17.55
N HIS A 28 -15.35 20.62 18.60
CA HIS A 28 -14.07 19.94 18.48
C HIS A 28 -14.27 18.89 17.40
N LEU A 29 -14.10 19.30 16.15
CA LEU A 29 -13.75 18.41 15.06
C LEU A 29 -12.49 17.74 15.58
N SER A 30 -12.67 16.53 16.10
CA SER A 30 -11.58 15.60 16.33
C SER A 30 -10.95 15.45 14.96
N GLN A 31 -9.95 16.27 14.69
CA GLN A 31 -8.92 15.97 13.73
C GLN A 31 -8.28 14.73 14.30
N SER A 32 -8.89 13.57 14.02
CA SER A 32 -8.17 12.33 13.96
C SER A 32 -7.14 12.57 12.88
N GLN A 33 -6.00 13.10 13.32
CA GLN A 33 -4.71 12.90 12.72
C GLN A 33 -4.54 11.38 12.69
N THR A 34 -5.17 10.76 11.69
CA THR A 34 -4.68 9.56 11.08
C THR A 34 -3.35 9.97 10.49
N VAL A 35 -2.34 10.02 11.36
CA VAL A 35 -1.03 9.50 11.00
C VAL A 35 -1.37 8.24 10.21
N PHE A 36 -1.11 8.25 8.90
CA PHE A 36 -1.23 7.09 8.03
C PHE A 36 -0.47 5.98 8.75
N ARG A 37 -1.18 5.21 9.58
CA ARG A 37 -0.63 4.05 10.23
C ARG A 37 -0.72 3.03 9.14
N GLU A 38 0.29 3.01 8.27
CA GLU A 38 0.53 1.90 7.33
C GLU A 38 0.42 0.61 8.15
N SER A 39 -0.78 0.07 8.20
CA SER A 39 -1.04 -1.04 9.11
C SER A 39 -0.38 -2.26 8.46
N PRO A 40 0.19 -3.20 9.24
CA PRO A 40 0.78 -4.39 8.63
C PRO A 40 -0.19 -5.14 7.70
N LYS A 41 -1.51 -5.06 7.97
CA LYS A 41 -2.56 -5.61 7.10
C LYS A 41 -2.74 -4.85 5.78
N GLU A 42 -2.58 -3.52 5.80
CA GLU A 42 -2.72 -2.66 4.62
C GLU A 42 -1.63 -2.98 3.58
N VAL A 43 -0.39 -3.17 4.02
CA VAL A 43 0.71 -3.58 3.13
C VAL A 43 0.43 -4.94 2.48
N VAL A 44 -0.15 -5.89 3.23
CA VAL A 44 -0.54 -7.20 2.67
C VAL A 44 -1.62 -7.04 1.60
N ASP A 45 -2.64 -6.20 1.85
CA ASP A 45 -3.69 -5.94 0.87
C ASP A 45 -3.17 -5.25 -0.38
N GLU A 46 -2.30 -4.24 -0.22
CA GLU A 46 -1.71 -3.51 -1.34
C GLU A 46 -0.90 -4.43 -2.25
N VAL A 47 -0.03 -5.28 -1.67
CA VAL A 47 0.73 -6.25 -2.47
C VAL A 47 -0.19 -7.21 -3.20
N TRP A 48 -1.24 -7.71 -2.55
CA TRP A 48 -2.22 -8.56 -3.22
C TRP A 48 -2.88 -7.83 -4.41
N GLN A 49 -3.25 -6.56 -4.24
CA GLN A 49 -3.86 -5.75 -5.31
C GLN A 49 -2.91 -5.49 -6.47
N ILE A 50 -1.64 -5.20 -6.21
CA ILE A 50 -0.61 -5.02 -7.23
C ILE A 50 -0.47 -6.31 -8.04
N VAL A 51 -0.29 -7.45 -7.38
CA VAL A 51 -0.18 -8.75 -8.06
C VAL A 51 -1.46 -9.07 -8.84
N ASN A 52 -2.64 -8.83 -8.26
CA ASN A 52 -3.90 -9.08 -8.95
C ASN A 52 -4.07 -8.26 -10.24
N ARG A 53 -3.43 -7.08 -10.34
CA ARG A 53 -3.52 -6.19 -11.50
C ARG A 53 -2.38 -6.41 -12.51
N GLU A 54 -1.17 -6.65 -12.03
CA GLU A 54 0.06 -6.61 -12.84
C GLU A 54 0.66 -7.99 -13.12
N TYR A 55 0.15 -9.06 -12.48
CA TYR A 55 0.71 -10.40 -12.70
C TYR A 55 0.47 -10.87 -14.13
N VAL A 56 1.53 -11.41 -14.75
CA VAL A 56 1.57 -11.72 -16.18
C VAL A 56 0.61 -12.85 -16.57
N ASP A 57 0.46 -13.85 -15.71
CA ASP A 57 -0.45 -14.98 -15.93
C ASP A 57 -1.80 -14.74 -15.24
N SER A 58 -2.82 -14.47 -16.05
CA SER A 58 -4.20 -14.28 -15.58
C SER A 58 -4.80 -15.46 -14.81
N THR A 59 -4.22 -16.66 -14.90
CA THR A 59 -4.67 -17.84 -14.17
C THR A 59 -4.01 -17.99 -12.81
N PHE A 60 -3.03 -17.14 -12.47
CA PHE A 60 -2.27 -17.18 -11.21
C PHE A 60 -1.70 -18.56 -10.92
N ASN A 61 -1.20 -19.26 -11.95
CA ASN A 61 -0.76 -20.65 -11.87
C ASN A 61 -1.83 -21.59 -11.27
N GLN A 62 -3.08 -21.43 -11.73
CA GLN A 62 -4.26 -22.17 -11.28
C GLN A 62 -4.63 -21.95 -9.80
N VAL A 63 -4.04 -20.96 -9.14
CA VAL A 63 -4.39 -20.58 -7.77
C VAL A 63 -5.65 -19.72 -7.77
N ASN A 64 -6.60 -20.03 -6.88
CA ASN A 64 -7.74 -19.14 -6.64
C ASN A 64 -7.28 -17.88 -5.88
N TRP A 65 -6.83 -16.88 -6.63
CA TRP A 65 -6.21 -15.68 -6.06
C TRP A 65 -7.15 -14.86 -5.17
N ARG A 66 -8.46 -14.88 -5.45
CA ARG A 66 -9.48 -14.23 -4.61
C ARG A 66 -9.63 -14.92 -3.26
N ALA A 67 -9.60 -16.25 -3.23
CA ALA A 67 -9.64 -17.01 -1.98
C ALA A 67 -8.38 -16.76 -1.13
N VAL A 68 -7.21 -16.64 -1.78
CA VAL A 68 -5.97 -16.25 -1.10
C VAL A 68 -6.12 -14.88 -0.43
N ARG A 69 -6.72 -13.89 -1.09
CA ARG A 69 -6.99 -12.59 -0.45
C ARG A 69 -7.77 -12.73 0.85
N GLN A 70 -8.89 -13.47 0.80
CA GLN A 70 -9.76 -13.65 1.94
C GLN A 70 -9.03 -14.35 3.09
N GLU A 71 -8.22 -15.36 2.77
CA GLU A 71 -7.37 -16.06 3.73
C GLU A 71 -6.42 -15.08 4.44
N TYR A 72 -5.65 -14.28 3.69
CA TYR A 72 -4.62 -13.42 4.25
C TYR A 72 -5.17 -12.15 4.93
N LEU A 73 -6.31 -11.62 4.51
CA LEU A 73 -6.94 -10.49 5.18
C LEU A 73 -7.69 -10.88 6.46
N SER A 74 -8.08 -12.15 6.60
CA SER A 74 -8.70 -12.66 7.83
C SER A 74 -7.70 -12.79 8.98
N ARG A 75 -6.39 -12.88 8.69
CA ARG A 75 -5.31 -12.99 9.67
C ARG A 75 -5.09 -11.66 10.42
N SER A 76 -4.49 -11.78 11.61
CA SER A 76 -4.00 -10.65 12.40
C SER A 76 -2.47 -10.64 12.37
N TYR A 77 -1.88 -9.45 12.22
CA TYR A 77 -0.44 -9.27 12.13
C TYR A 77 0.02 -8.41 13.31
N SER A 78 0.96 -8.93 14.11
CA SER A 78 1.50 -8.24 15.30
C SER A 78 2.36 -7.02 14.93
N ASP A 79 3.10 -7.12 13.83
CA ASP A 79 4.10 -6.16 13.41
C ASP A 79 4.33 -6.25 11.88
N LYS A 80 5.15 -5.34 11.34
CA LYS A 80 5.48 -5.29 9.92
C LYS A 80 6.23 -6.55 9.46
N GLN A 81 7.07 -7.15 10.30
CA GLN A 81 7.84 -8.35 9.94
C GLN A 81 6.91 -9.56 9.74
N ALA A 82 5.87 -9.68 10.58
CA ALA A 82 4.84 -10.70 10.44
C ALA A 82 4.07 -10.53 9.12
N ALA A 83 3.78 -9.29 8.71
CA ALA A 83 3.18 -9.01 7.42
C ALA A 83 4.12 -9.36 6.26
N TYR A 84 5.41 -8.98 6.31
CA TYR A 84 6.37 -9.31 5.25
C TYR A 84 6.53 -10.82 5.05
N LYS A 85 6.61 -11.58 6.15
CA LYS A 85 6.62 -13.06 6.10
C LYS A 85 5.34 -13.63 5.48
N ALA A 86 4.18 -13.04 5.80
CA ALA A 86 2.92 -13.46 5.22
C ALA A 86 2.86 -13.16 3.72
N ILE A 87 3.36 -12.00 3.29
CA ILE A 87 3.46 -11.64 1.87
C ILE A 87 4.35 -12.64 1.13
N ASP A 88 5.54 -12.97 1.66
CA ASP A 88 6.42 -13.98 1.05
C ASP A 88 5.71 -15.34 0.90
N GLN A 89 5.00 -15.80 1.93
CA GLN A 89 4.19 -17.02 1.86
C GLN A 89 3.04 -16.92 0.85
N MET A 90 2.42 -15.74 0.72
CA MET A 90 1.34 -15.49 -0.22
C MET A 90 1.83 -15.61 -1.66
N LEU A 91 2.97 -14.99 -1.98
CA LEU A 91 3.58 -15.02 -3.32
C LEU A 91 4.09 -16.41 -3.69
N LYS A 92 4.62 -17.18 -2.73
CA LYS A 92 5.04 -18.57 -2.94
C LYS A 92 3.93 -19.49 -3.47
N LYS A 93 2.66 -19.16 -3.23
CA LYS A 93 1.55 -19.93 -3.82
C LYS A 93 1.53 -19.88 -5.34
N LEU A 94 2.06 -18.82 -5.94
CA LEU A 94 2.12 -18.66 -7.40
C LEU A 94 3.18 -19.57 -8.04
N ASP A 95 4.11 -20.13 -7.25
CA ASP A 95 5.21 -20.99 -7.72
C ASP A 95 6.05 -20.35 -8.85
N ASP A 96 6.28 -19.03 -8.73
CA ASP A 96 7.05 -18.24 -9.67
C ASP A 96 8.33 -17.70 -8.99
N PRO A 97 9.53 -18.11 -9.43
CA PRO A 97 10.79 -17.69 -8.82
C PRO A 97 11.10 -16.19 -8.99
N TYR A 98 10.45 -15.51 -9.94
CA TYR A 98 10.66 -14.09 -10.20
C TYR A 98 9.66 -13.18 -9.49
N THR A 99 8.57 -13.74 -8.95
CA THR A 99 7.59 -13.00 -8.17
C THR A 99 7.93 -13.08 -6.68
N ARG A 100 8.60 -12.04 -6.18
CA ARG A 100 9.04 -11.95 -4.78
C ARG A 100 8.78 -10.58 -4.19
N PHE A 101 8.59 -10.55 -2.87
CA PHE A 101 8.59 -9.33 -2.09
C PHE A 101 10.02 -9.00 -1.67
N LEU A 102 10.39 -7.73 -1.73
CA LEU A 102 11.66 -7.23 -1.22
C LEU A 102 11.38 -6.36 -0.01
N GLU A 103 11.98 -6.70 1.12
CA GLU A 103 11.91 -5.82 2.29
C GLU A 103 12.60 -4.49 1.99
N PRO A 104 12.24 -3.38 2.67
CA PRO A 104 12.82 -2.06 2.40
C PRO A 104 14.35 -2.02 2.41
N LYS A 105 14.99 -2.84 3.25
CA LYS A 105 16.45 -2.97 3.30
C LYS A 105 17.02 -3.67 2.06
N GLU A 106 16.41 -4.77 1.64
CA GLU A 106 16.81 -5.51 0.44
C GLU A 106 16.61 -4.68 -0.82
N PHE A 107 15.47 -3.99 -0.91
CA PHE A 107 15.18 -3.08 -2.03
C PHE A 107 16.16 -1.90 -2.06
N LYS A 108 16.57 -1.37 -0.89
CA LYS A 108 17.59 -0.33 -0.83
C LYS A 108 18.97 -0.84 -1.30
N SER A 109 19.38 -2.03 -0.88
CA SER A 109 20.62 -2.65 -1.36
C SER A 109 20.58 -2.87 -2.87
N LEU A 110 19.48 -3.41 -3.40
CA LEU A 110 19.30 -3.58 -4.85
C LEU A 110 19.39 -2.25 -5.61
N GLN A 111 18.79 -1.17 -5.08
CA GLN A 111 18.89 0.15 -5.68
C GLN A 111 20.32 0.68 -5.67
N ILE A 112 21.09 0.48 -4.59
CA ILE A 112 22.49 0.90 -4.52
C ILE A 112 23.35 0.13 -5.54
N ASP A 113 23.14 -1.18 -5.65
CA ASP A 113 23.88 -2.04 -6.58
C ASP A 113 23.56 -1.70 -8.04
N THR A 114 22.33 -1.25 -8.33
CA THR A 114 21.84 -0.95 -9.69
C THR A 114 21.98 0.52 -10.09
N SER A 115 22.02 1.46 -9.14
CA SER A 115 22.21 2.88 -9.43
C SER A 115 23.63 3.21 -9.87
N GLY A 116 24.57 2.28 -9.70
CA GLY A 116 25.99 2.54 -9.90
C GLY A 116 26.54 3.54 -8.87
N GLU A 117 25.76 3.90 -7.84
CA GLU A 117 26.20 4.69 -6.69
C GLU A 117 26.96 3.78 -5.72
N LEU A 118 27.98 3.10 -6.26
CA LEU A 118 29.04 2.50 -5.48
C LEU A 118 29.82 3.64 -4.85
N THR A 119 29.43 4.03 -3.63
CA THR A 119 30.31 4.83 -2.76
C THR A 119 31.41 3.92 -2.24
N GLY A 120 32.36 3.61 -3.12
CA GLY A 120 33.52 2.78 -2.85
C GLY A 120 34.65 3.15 -3.79
N VAL A 121 35.88 3.19 -3.29
CA VAL A 121 37.09 3.59 -4.05
C VAL A 121 37.48 2.55 -5.13
N GLY A 122 36.66 1.52 -5.37
CA GLY A 122 36.97 0.42 -6.30
C GLY A 122 38.11 -0.48 -5.83
N ILE A 123 38.36 -0.56 -4.52
CA ILE A 123 39.50 -1.30 -3.94
C ILE A 123 39.03 -2.66 -3.42
N LYS A 124 39.56 -3.74 -4.01
CA LYS A 124 39.52 -5.07 -3.39
C LYS A 124 40.65 -5.16 -2.35
N LEU A 125 40.30 -5.34 -1.09
CA LEU A 125 41.24 -5.62 0.00
C LEU A 125 41.39 -7.14 0.13
N ALA A 126 42.62 -7.64 0.03
CA ALA A 126 42.97 -9.01 0.38
C ALA A 126 43.97 -8.99 1.53
N GLN A 127 43.81 -9.90 2.48
CA GLN A 127 44.75 -10.05 3.60
C GLN A 127 45.90 -10.95 3.13
N ASP A 128 47.12 -10.44 3.22
CA ASP A 128 48.32 -11.19 2.91
C ASP A 128 48.56 -12.22 4.04
N GLU A 129 48.52 -13.51 3.69
CA GLU A 129 48.56 -14.62 4.67
C GLU A 129 49.91 -14.74 5.40
N GLU A 130 50.98 -14.10 4.89
CA GLU A 130 52.31 -14.15 5.51
C GLU A 130 52.57 -12.96 6.45
N THR A 131 51.96 -11.81 6.17
CA THR A 131 52.25 -10.56 6.88
C THR A 131 51.08 -10.02 7.71
N ASP A 132 49.91 -10.67 7.60
CA ASP A 132 48.66 -10.31 8.29
C ASP A 132 48.19 -8.87 7.99
N LYS A 133 48.64 -8.31 6.86
CA LYS A 133 48.36 -6.93 6.43
C LYS A 133 47.35 -6.90 5.29
N LEU A 134 46.43 -5.95 5.37
CA LEU A 134 45.47 -5.64 4.31
C LEU A 134 46.18 -4.98 3.14
N THR A 135 46.10 -5.60 1.96
CA THR A 135 46.79 -5.16 0.74
C THR A 135 45.77 -4.98 -0.40
N VAL A 136 45.98 -3.94 -1.21
CA VAL A 136 45.13 -3.62 -2.38
C VAL A 136 45.56 -4.49 -3.56
N VAL A 137 44.69 -5.37 -4.04
CA VAL A 137 45.05 -6.38 -5.05
C VAL A 137 44.77 -5.94 -6.50
N ALA A 138 43.78 -5.08 -6.76
CA ALA A 138 43.59 -4.41 -8.07
C ALA A 138 42.43 -3.39 -8.01
N PRO A 139 42.46 -2.32 -8.85
CA PRO A 139 41.26 -1.56 -9.19
C PRO A 139 40.38 -2.37 -10.14
N ILE A 140 39.06 -2.34 -9.93
CA ILE A 140 38.08 -2.86 -10.90
C ILE A 140 37.85 -1.82 -12.01
N GLN A 141 37.96 -2.24 -13.27
CA GLN A 141 37.54 -1.47 -14.45
C GLN A 141 36.12 -1.85 -14.83
#